data_AF-A0A2P4S4B0-F1
#
_entry.id   AF-A0A2P4S4B0-F1
#
_cell.length_a   1.000
_cell.length_b   1.000
_cell.length_c   1.000
_cell.angle_alpha   90.00
_cell.angle_beta   90.00
_cell.angle_gamma   90.00
#
_symmetry.space_group_name_H-M   'P 1'
#
loop_
_entity.id
_entity.type
_entity.pdbx_description
1 polymer ?
#
loop_
_entity_poly.entity_id
_entity_poly.type
_entity_poly.pdbx_seq_one_letter_code
_entity_poly.pdbx_strand_id
1 'polypeptide(L)' 'MICAGGAEQAGCNGDSGGPLNCQAEDGQWEVHGIASFVSALGCDTPKKPTVFTRVSAFEDWIAEVGAGCWD' A
#
# COMPACT_ATOMS: atom_id res chain seq x y z
N MET A 1 -7.91 -2.78 -4.42
CA MET A 1 -7.42 -2.22 -3.16
C MET A 1 -6.95 -3.36 -2.26
N ILE A 2 -6.09 -3.07 -1.28
CA ILE A 2 -5.64 -3.99 -0.22
C ILE A 2 -5.97 -3.34 1.13
N CYS A 3 -6.34 -4.13 2.13
CA CYS A 3 -6.57 -3.69 3.50
C CYS A 3 -5.51 -4.30 4.42
N ALA A 4 -4.90 -3.50 5.29
CA ALA A 4 -3.99 -3.99 6.32
C ALA A 4 -4.26 -3.31 7.68
N GLY A 5 -4.10 -4.08 8.77
CA GLY A 5 -4.44 -3.64 10.13
C GLY A 5 -5.93 -3.67 10.43
N GLY A 6 -6.40 -2.75 11.28
CA GLY A 6 -7.82 -2.63 11.67
C GLY A 6 -8.24 -3.55 12.82
N ALA A 7 -7.27 -4.16 13.49
CA ALA A 7 -7.42 -4.94 14.72
C ALA A 7 -6.43 -4.41 15.77
N GLU A 8 -5.48 -5.23 16.25
CA GLU A 8 -4.49 -4.81 17.26
C GLU A 8 -3.37 -3.92 16.67
N GLN A 9 -3.12 -4.00 15.36
CA GLN A 9 -2.12 -3.20 14.68
C GLN A 9 -2.77 -2.13 13.79
N ALA A 10 -2.17 -0.93 13.83
CA ALA A 10 -2.62 0.26 13.11
C ALA A 10 -1.60 0.71 12.07
N GLY A 11 -2.08 1.41 11.03
CA GLY A 11 -1.24 1.99 9.98
C GLY A 11 -0.64 3.35 10.32
N CYS A 12 -0.63 3.77 11.59
CA CYS A 12 -0.26 5.13 12.00
C CYS A 12 1.24 5.46 11.88
N ASN A 13 2.11 4.45 11.75
CA ASN A 13 3.55 4.65 11.55
C ASN A 13 3.90 4.96 10.08
N GLY A 14 2.94 4.88 9.17
CA GLY A 14 3.13 5.23 7.76
C GLY A 14 2.78 6.67 7.43
N ASP A 15 2.96 7.03 6.17
CA ASP A 15 2.62 8.31 5.57
C ASP A 15 1.64 8.15 4.40
N SER A 16 1.08 9.25 3.93
CA SER A 16 0.18 9.24 2.77
C SER A 16 0.98 8.93 1.50
N GLY A 17 0.60 7.88 0.78
CA GLY A 17 1.38 7.36 -0.36
C GLY A 17 2.51 6.40 0.03
N GLY A 18 2.71 6.11 1.31
CA GLY A 18 3.74 5.18 1.77
C GLY A 18 3.50 3.73 1.33
N PRO A 19 4.56 2.89 1.26
CA PRO A 19 4.46 1.54 0.75
C PRO A 19 3.91 0.55 1.80
N LEU A 20 3.12 -0.42 1.34
CA LEU A 20 2.86 -1.68 2.03
C LEU A 20 3.82 -2.74 1.49
N ASN A 21 4.90 -2.98 2.23
CA ASN A 21 5.90 -3.98 1.89
C ASN A 21 5.45 -5.37 2.36
N CYS A 22 5.49 -6.36 1.47
CA CYS A 22 5.28 -7.77 1.79
C CYS A 22 6.51 -8.57 1.33
N GLN A 23 6.88 -9.60 2.09
CA GLN A 23 7.99 -10.46 1.71
C GLN A 23 7.47 -11.64 0.88
N ALA A 24 8.04 -11.83 -0.31
CA ALA A 24 7.76 -12.96 -1.18
C ALA A 24 8.38 -14.25 -0.63
N GLU A 25 7.98 -15.40 -1.19
CA GLU A 25 8.47 -16.72 -0.76
C GLU A 25 9.99 -16.88 -0.92
N ASP A 26 10.60 -16.16 -1.88
CA ASP A 26 12.04 -16.16 -2.13
C ASP A 26 12.81 -15.18 -1.22
N GLY A 27 12.12 -14.49 -0.32
CA GLY A 27 12.68 -13.53 0.63
C GLY A 27 12.80 -12.11 0.10
N GLN A 28 12.44 -11.83 -1.15
CA GLN A 28 12.45 -10.47 -1.69
C GLN A 28 11.32 -9.63 -1.09
N TRP A 29 11.58 -8.33 -0.91
CA TRP A 29 10.56 -7.38 -0.49
C TRP A 29 9.88 -6.77 -1.71
N GLU A 30 8.55 -6.84 -1.74
CA GLU A 30 7.73 -6.32 -2.81
C GLU A 30 6.79 -5.22 -2.29
N VAL A 31 6.54 -4.19 -3.11
CA VAL A 31 5.57 -3.14 -2.81
C VAL A 31 4.20 -3.60 -3.29
N HIS A 32 3.40 -4.18 -2.39
CA HIS A 32 2.06 -4.69 -2.73
C HIS A 32 1.01 -3.58 -2.77
N GLY A 33 1.20 -2.53 -1.98
CA GLY A 33 0.25 -1.44 -1.89
C GLY A 33 0.87 -0.07 -1.68
N ILE A 34 0.09 0.96 -2.03
CA ILE A 34 0.40 2.38 -1.78
C ILE A 34 -0.70 2.93 -0.87
N ALA A 35 -0.35 3.52 0.28
CA ALA A 35 -1.31 4.02 1.25
C ALA A 35 -2.24 5.05 0.61
N SER A 36 -3.54 4.78 0.60
CA SER A 36 -4.55 5.61 -0.07
C SER A 36 -5.36 6.41 0.94
N PHE A 37 -6.03 5.74 1.87
CA PHE A 37 -6.83 6.42 2.88
C PHE A 37 -6.97 5.61 4.17
N VAL A 38 -7.39 6.30 5.22
CA VAL A 38 -7.79 5.74 6.52
C VAL A 38 -9.21 6.20 6.86
N SER A 39 -9.76 5.68 7.95
CA SER A 39 -11.03 6.16 8.50
C SER A 39 -10.99 7.65 8.81
N ALA A 40 -12.12 8.35 8.65
CA ALA A 40 -12.28 9.72 9.14
C ALA A 40 -12.10 9.84 10.67
N LEU A 41 -12.22 8.72 11.40
CA LEU A 41 -11.98 8.64 12.84
C LEU A 41 -10.49 8.46 13.20
N GLY A 42 -9.60 8.28 12.21
CA GLY A 42 -8.15 8.12 12.40
C GLY A 42 -7.60 6.77 11.93
N CYS A 43 -6.27 6.65 11.94
CA CYS A 43 -5.50 5.50 11.44
C CYS A 43 -5.54 4.24 12.33
N ASP A 44 -6.04 4.34 13.56
CA ASP A 44 -6.19 3.25 14.53
C ASP A 44 -7.66 3.07 14.96
N THR A 45 -8.55 2.95 13.98
CA THR A 45 -9.97 2.72 14.24
C THR A 45 -10.29 1.23 14.11
N PRO A 46 -10.84 0.56 15.15
CA PRO A 46 -11.21 -0.84 15.07
C PRO A 46 -12.15 -1.14 13.90
N LYS A 47 -11.89 -2.24 13.17
CA LYS A 47 -12.63 -2.65 11.96
C LYS A 47 -12.60 -1.60 10.84
N LYS A 48 -11.60 -0.71 10.83
CA LYS A 48 -11.31 0.22 9.73
C LYS A 48 -9.81 0.16 9.41
N PRO A 49 -9.37 -0.88 8.67
CA PRO A 49 -7.97 -1.00 8.26
C PRO A 49 -7.55 0.19 7.39
N THR A 50 -6.26 0.46 7.32
CA THR A 50 -5.71 1.34 6.29
C THR A 50 -5.96 0.70 4.93
N VAL A 51 -6.44 1.48 3.97
CA VAL A 51 -6.71 1.03 2.61
C VAL A 51 -5.59 1.50 1.70
N PHE A 52 -5.05 0.54 0.96
CA PHE A 52 -3.96 0.73 0.01
C PHE A 52 -4.47 0.52 -1.42
N THR A 53 -3.98 1.33 -2.36
CA THR A 53 -4.06 1.02 -3.79
C THR A 53 -3.27 -0.27 -4.03
N ARG A 54 -3.82 -1.23 -4.79
CA ARG A 54 -3.14 -2.50 -5.08
C ARG A 54 -2.19 -2.29 -6.26
N VAL A 55 -0.88 -2.33 -6.03
CA VAL A 55 0.14 -2.03 -7.06
C VAL A 55 0.02 -2.97 -8.26
N SER A 56 -0.21 -4.26 -8.03
CA SER A 56 -0.36 -5.26 -9.11
C SER A 56 -1.53 -5.04 -10.06
N ALA A 57 -2.48 -4.14 -9.73
CA ALA A 57 -3.53 -3.74 -10.68
C ALA A 57 -3.08 -2.67 -11.68
N PHE A 58 -1.88 -2.11 -11.53
CA PHE A 58 -1.37 -0.96 -12.27
C PHE A 58 0.03 -1.19 -12.84
N GLU A 59 0.55 -2.41 -12.82
CA GLU A 59 1.90 -2.73 -13.31
C GLU A 59 2.10 -2.32 -14.77
N ASP A 60 1.12 -2.58 -15.65
CA ASP A 60 1.18 -2.19 -17.06
C ASP A 60 1.32 -0.66 -17.22
N TRP A 61 0.52 0.11 -16.48
CA TRP A 61 0.58 1.57 -16.50
C TRP A 61 1.89 2.11 -15.93
N ILE A 62 2.39 1.50 -14.85
CA ILE A 62 3.70 1.86 -14.26
C ILE A 62 4.81 1.59 -15.26
N ALA A 63 4.78 0.46 -15.97
CA ALA A 63 5.76 0.12 -16.98
C ALA A 63 5.71 1.09 -18.18
N GLU A 64 4.51 1.43 -18.65
CA GLU A 64 4.30 2.38 -19.75
C GLU A 64 4.86 3.78 -19.43
N VAL A 65 4.50 4.34 -18.28
CA VAL A 65 4.94 5.69 -17.88
C VAL A 65 6.39 5.71 -17.41
N GLY A 66 6.82 4.65 -16.71
CA GLY A 66 8.17 4.52 -16.19
C GLY A 66 9.21 4.49 -17.30
N ALA A 67 8.95 3.80 -18.42
CA ALA A 67 9.86 3.76 -19.56
C ALA A 67 10.20 5.16 -20.09
N GLY A 68 9.23 6.08 -20.15
CA GLY A 68 9.44 7.45 -20.63
C GLY A 68 10.10 8.40 -19.63
N CYS A 69 10.39 7.96 -18.40
CA CYS A 69 11.05 8.77 -17.38
C CYS A 69 12.57 8.54 -17.31
N TRP A 70 13.09 7.56 -18.07
CA TRP A 70 14.52 7.22 -18.11
C TRP A 70 15.21 7.63 -19.43
N ASP A 71 14.46 8.24 -20.35
CA ASP A 71 14.97 8.86 -21.60
C ASP A 71 15.29 10.35 -21.42
#